data_AF-A0AAW4P8T9-F1
#
_entry.id   AF-A0AAW4P8T9-F1
#
_cell.length_a   1.000
_cell.length_b   1.000
_cell.length_c   1.000
_cell.angle_alpha   90.00
_cell.angle_beta   90.00
_cell.angle_gamma   90.00
#
_symmetry.space_group_name_H-M   'P 1'
#
loop_
_entity.id
_entity.type
_entity.pdbx_description
1 polymer ?
#
loop_
_entity_poly.entity_id
_entity_poly.type
_entity_poly.pdbx_seq_one_letter_code
_entity_poly.pdbx_strand_id
1 'polypeptide(L)' 'MSHEYVSDHEHDVSVEYLYPADSDVLDIYERDDRLYLEVATVCPECSETLALTAPVESVTEVDVDLPLDEEYYD' A
#
# COMPACT_ATOMS: atom_id res chain seq x y z
N MET A 1 -1.13 -9.79 33.55
CA MET A 1 -2.19 -9.34 32.64
C MET A 1 -1.89 -9.96 31.30
N SER A 2 -2.45 -11.13 31.01
CA SER A 2 -2.31 -11.78 29.71
C SER A 2 -3.11 -10.95 28.72
N HIS A 3 -2.45 -10.24 27.80
CA HIS A 3 -3.12 -9.65 26.67
C HIS A 3 -3.61 -10.82 25.79
N GLU A 4 -4.89 -11.16 25.96
CA GLU A 4 -5.64 -11.90 24.95
C GLU A 4 -5.58 -11.05 23.69
N TYR A 5 -4.71 -11.45 22.76
CA TYR A 5 -4.75 -10.94 21.40
C TYR A 5 -6.09 -11.36 20.83
N VAL A 6 -6.98 -10.40 20.67
CA VAL A 6 -8.28 -10.59 20.02
C VAL A 6 -7.98 -10.90 18.55
N SER A 7 -7.80 -12.18 18.24
CA SER A 7 -7.48 -12.69 16.90
C SER A 7 -8.69 -12.72 15.96
N ASP A 8 -9.74 -11.95 16.26
CA ASP A 8 -11.06 -12.11 15.64
C ASP A 8 -11.87 -10.79 15.68
N HIS A 9 -11.21 -9.65 15.41
CA HIS A 9 -11.92 -8.42 15.05
C HIS A 9 -11.89 -8.29 13.53
N GLU A 10 -13.00 -7.81 12.96
CA GLU A 10 -13.05 -7.46 11.55
C GLU A 10 -12.04 -6.34 11.29
N HIS A 11 -11.13 -6.55 10.33
CA HIS A 11 -10.14 -5.54 9.95
C HIS A 11 -10.80 -4.49 9.04
N ASP A 12 -11.75 -3.73 9.57
CA ASP A 12 -12.32 -2.55 8.90
C ASP A 12 -11.34 -1.39 9.03
N VAL A 13 -10.30 -1.43 8.21
CA VAL A 13 -9.28 -0.38 8.19
C VAL A 13 -9.81 0.81 7.42
N SER A 14 -10.17 1.89 8.13
CA SER A 14 -10.52 3.14 7.49
C SER A 14 -9.31 3.72 6.75
N VAL A 15 -9.50 4.04 5.48
CA VAL A 15 -8.48 4.61 4.58
C VAL A 15 -7.91 5.92 5.14
N GLU A 16 -8.64 6.64 5.99
CA GLU A 16 -8.18 7.89 6.61
C GLU A 16 -7.00 7.69 7.58
N TYR A 17 -6.79 6.46 8.06
CA TYR A 17 -5.67 6.09 8.93
C TYR A 17 -4.53 5.41 8.18
N LEU A 18 -4.65 5.24 6.87
CA LEU A 18 -3.59 4.70 6.02
C LEU A 18 -2.79 5.83 5.40
N TYR A 19 -1.54 5.99 5.86
CA TYR A 19 -0.59 6.87 5.19
C TYR A 19 0.24 6.07 4.18
N PRO A 20 0.54 6.64 3.00
CA PRO A 20 1.40 5.98 2.02
C PRO A 20 2.78 5.60 2.56
N ALA A 21 3.30 6.35 3.54
CA ALA A 21 4.60 6.08 4.16
C ALA A 21 4.59 4.85 5.09
N ASP A 22 3.41 4.41 5.53
CA ASP A 22 3.24 3.27 6.45
C ASP A 22 2.81 1.99 5.70
N SER A 23 2.88 2.01 4.37
CA SER A 23 2.46 0.90 3.51
C SER A 23 3.52 0.59 2.47
N ASP A 24 3.69 -0.70 2.20
CA ASP A 24 4.56 -1.19 1.14
C ASP A 24 3.72 -1.70 -0.03
N VAL A 25 4.07 -1.28 -1.24
CA VAL A 25 3.45 -1.82 -2.47
C VAL A 25 4.00 -3.22 -2.71
N LEU A 26 3.11 -4.21 -2.76
CA LEU A 26 3.45 -5.61 -3.02
C LEU A 26 3.36 -5.93 -4.52
N ASP A 27 2.30 -5.49 -5.16
CA ASP A 27 2.06 -5.74 -6.59
C ASP A 27 1.20 -4.64 -7.23
N ILE A 28 1.37 -4.48 -8.54
CA ILE A 28 0.55 -3.64 -9.41
C ILE A 28 0.15 -4.49 -10.61
N TYR A 29 -1.14 -4.75 -10.74
CA TYR A 29 -1.65 -5.64 -11.77
C TYR A 29 -2.92 -5.12 -12.42
N GLU A 30 -3.19 -5.61 -13.62
CA GLU A 30 -4.40 -5.29 -14.36
C GLU A 30 -5.39 -6.45 -14.29
N ARG A 31 -6.67 -6.14 -14.08
CA ARG A 31 -7.77 -7.09 -14.12
C ARG A 31 -9.02 -6.38 -14.61
N ASP A 32 -9.73 -6.98 -15.55
CA ASP A 32 -11.00 -6.44 -16.09
C ASP A 32 -10.86 -4.98 -16.59
N ASP A 33 -9.78 -4.69 -17.33
CA ASP A 33 -9.41 -3.35 -17.86
C ASP A 33 -9.25 -2.27 -16.76
N ARG A 34 -8.91 -2.68 -15.53
CA ARG A 34 -8.65 -1.79 -14.39
C ARG A 34 -7.35 -2.16 -13.71
N LEU A 35 -6.60 -1.15 -13.29
CA LEU A 35 -5.40 -1.33 -12.46
C LEU A 35 -5.79 -1.53 -11.00
N TYR A 36 -5.07 -2.43 -10.35
CA TYR A 36 -5.20 -2.75 -8.93
C TYR A 36 -3.81 -2.68 -8.28
N LEU A 37 -3.81 -2.30 -7.00
CA LEU A 37 -2.65 -2.30 -6.13
C LEU A 37 -2.88 -3.31 -5.01
N GLU A 38 -1.86 -4.12 -4.71
CA GLU A 38 -1.75 -4.82 -3.44
C GLU A 38 -0.79 -4.06 -2.53
N VAL A 39 -1.24 -3.77 -1.32
CA VAL A 39 -0.44 -3.08 -0.32
C VAL A 39 -0.37 -3.90 0.96
N ALA A 40 0.83 -4.01 1.53
CA ALA A 40 1.03 -4.44 2.89
C ALA A 40 0.92 -3.24 3.82
N THR A 41 0.16 -3.38 4.89
CA THR A 41 0.06 -2.36 5.94
C THR A 41 -0.11 -3.03 7.30
N VAL A 42 -0.01 -2.26 8.38
CA VAL A 42 -0.20 -2.75 9.75
C VAL A 42 -1.55 -2.27 10.26
N CYS A 43 -2.36 -3.20 10.77
CA CYS A 43 -3.60 -2.85 11.45
C CYS A 43 -3.28 -2.01 12.71
N PRO A 44 -3.80 -0.78 12.84
CA PRO A 44 -3.48 0.08 13.99
C PRO A 44 -4.07 -0.45 15.30
N GLU A 45 -5.10 -1.29 15.24
CA GLU A 45 -5.79 -1.80 16.43
C GLU A 45 -5.11 -3.02 17.04
N CYS A 46 -4.70 -4.00 16.21
CA CYS A 46 -4.11 -5.26 16.69
C CYS A 46 -2.63 -5.45 16.34
N SER A 47 -2.05 -4.55 15.54
CA SER A 47 -0.67 -4.65 15.01
C SER A 47 -0.41 -5.83 14.07
N GLU A 48 -1.46 -6.46 13.53
CA GLU A 48 -1.32 -7.52 12.51
C GLU A 48 -0.98 -6.94 11.15
N THR A 49 -0.15 -7.66 10.38
CA THR A 49 0.14 -7.31 8.99
C THR A 49 -1.03 -7.73 8.10
N LEU A 50 -1.56 -6.77 7.36
CA LEU A 50 -2.67 -6.95 6.43
C LEU A 50 -2.17 -6.81 4.98
N ALA A 51 -2.75 -7.61 4.09
CA ALA A 51 -2.61 -7.45 2.65
C ALA A 51 -3.95 -6.94 2.09
N LEU A 52 -3.96 -5.71 1.60
CA LEU A 52 -5.16 -5.04 1.10
C LEU A 52 -5.07 -4.88 -0.42
N THR A 53 -6.20 -5.08 -1.10
CA THR A 53 -6.32 -4.83 -2.54
C THR A 53 -7.19 -3.60 -2.77
N ALA A 54 -6.70 -2.64 -3.56
CA ALA A 54 -7.45 -1.44 -3.91
C ALA A 54 -7.42 -1.20 -5.44
N PRO A 55 -8.56 -0.82 -6.06
CA PRO A 55 -8.57 -0.36 -7.43
C PRO A 55 -7.90 1.02 -7.54
N VAL A 56 -7.14 1.25 -8.61
CA VAL A 56 -6.56 2.55 -8.94
C VAL A 56 -7.66 3.47 -9.47
N GLU A 57 -7.87 4.60 -8.80
CA GLU A 57 -8.89 5.58 -9.22
C GLU A 57 -8.43 6.45 -10.40
N SER A 58 -7.15 6.83 -10.41
CA SER A 58 -6.57 7.63 -11.50
C SER A 58 -5.08 7.35 -11.66
N VAL A 59 -4.61 7.49 -12.89
CA VAL A 59 -3.19 7.42 -13.24
C VAL A 59 -2.82 8.78 -13.82
N THR A 60 -1.73 9.35 -13.32
CA THR A 60 -1.17 10.61 -13.84
C THR A 60 0.22 10.34 -14.33
N GLU A 61 0.47 10.60 -15.61
CA GLU A 61 1.81 10.60 -16.17
C GLU A 61 2.54 11.85 -15.71
N VAL A 62 3.77 11.69 -15.22
CA VAL A 62 4.61 12.79 -14.78
C VAL A 62 5.97 12.61 -15.42
N ASP A 63 6.43 13.64 -16.11
CA ASP A 63 7.82 13.73 -16.57
C ASP A 63 8.68 14.09 -15.36
N VAL A 64 9.46 13.12 -14.89
CA VAL A 64 10.41 13.31 -13.79
C VAL A 64 11.81 13.12 -14.35
N ASP A 65 12.64 14.16 -14.25
CA ASP A 65 14.07 14.05 -14.50
C ASP A 65 14.67 13.20 -13.37
N LEU A 66 14.81 11.89 -13.61
CA LEU A 66 15.45 11.01 -12.64
C LEU A 66 16.95 11.34 -12.64
N PRO A 67 17.60 11.44 -11.46
CA PRO A 67 19.04 11.67 -11.37
C PRO A 67 19.90 10.50 -11.90
N LEU A 68 19.27 9.54 -12.59
CA LEU A 68 19.90 8.39 -13.23
C LEU A 68 20.24 8.65 -14.71
N ASP A 69 20.01 9.86 -15.21
CA ASP A 69 20.47 10.24 -16.54
C ASP A 69 21.99 10.07 -16.64
N GLU A 70 22.40 9.30 -17.65
CA GLU A 70 23.75 8.74 -17.83
C GLU A 70 24.87 9.80 -17.87
N GLU A 71 24.54 11.09 -18.00
CA GLU A 71 25.49 12.21 -17.98
C GLU A 71 26.15 12.45 -16.61
N TYR A 72 25.59 11.93 -15.51
CA TYR A 72 26.12 12.13 -14.16
C TYR A 72 27.05 11.01 -13.65
N TYR A 73 27.20 9.91 -14.40
CA TYR A 73 28.00 8.74 -14.01
C TYR A 73 29.10 8.44 -15.03
N ASP A 74 30.04 9.37 -15.21
CA ASP A 74 31.31 9.20 -15.95
C ASP A 74 32.50 9.06 -14.98
#